data_AF-A0A1K2HD26-F1
#
_entry.id   AF-A0A1K2HD26-F1
#
_cell.length_a   1.000
_cell.length_b   1.000
_cell.length_c   1.000
_cell.angle_alpha   90.00
_cell.angle_beta   90.00
_cell.angle_gamma   90.00
#
_symmetry.space_group_name_H-M   'P 1'
#
loop_
_entity.id
_entity.type
_entity.pdbx_description
1 polymer ?
#
loop_
_entity_poly.entity_id
_entity_poly.type
_entity_poly.pdbx_seq_one_letter_code
_entity_poly.pdbx_strand_id
1 'polypeptide(L)'
;MLNPIVYAAPVFIALILIELALGWRRQANTYRITDTVSSIGLGVLSQVVGLFTKLFLVGIYTLVWQHAALFELPQNAWWVWALALLAYDFCYYWLHRMGHEINILWAAHVVHHSSEEYNLSTALRQTSTGFLLSWLFYLPMAVVGFPPLVFVVVGLINLLYQYWIHTRQIGHLGWFDKVFASPSNHRVHHGQNDYCLDRNYGGMLMLWDHLFGSFVDEREGEDIVYGIRGQLKSWNPLRANLHVYAELWRDCRLADNWADKLKVWIMHPGWRPAAAIAKAPKPAYDIGQFHKYDPPLAKGLATYGLAQFAGLFVLGVHFLAIEPSLSLAASAGYALLLAGSLWVLGGLLEGQRHFITLESLRLLLLAGAIGLSQHWLSPSAIPSSAQYLALSLLAASLYALLRIPRQPERTGTAAA
;
A
#
# COMPACT_ATOMS: atom_id res chain seq x y z
N MET A 1 -11.56 -19.58 -8.95
CA MET A 1 -11.34 -19.63 -7.50
C MET A 1 -11.59 -18.25 -6.92
N LEU A 2 -12.25 -18.16 -5.76
CA LEU A 2 -12.48 -16.87 -5.08
C LEU A 2 -11.14 -16.30 -4.60
N ASN A 3 -10.98 -14.98 -4.70
CA ASN A 3 -9.76 -14.30 -4.28
C ASN A 3 -9.55 -14.50 -2.75
N PRO A 4 -8.42 -15.07 -2.30
CA PRO A 4 -8.20 -15.36 -0.88
C PRO A 4 -8.29 -14.11 0.02
N ILE A 5 -8.00 -12.93 -0.54
CA ILE A 5 -8.09 -11.65 0.18
C ILE A 5 -9.53 -11.33 0.63
N VAL A 6 -10.55 -11.83 -0.08
CA VAL A 6 -11.96 -11.66 0.35
C VAL A 6 -12.20 -12.30 1.72
N TYR A 7 -11.53 -13.40 2.02
CA TYR A 7 -11.64 -14.09 3.32
C TYR A 7 -10.69 -13.51 4.38
N ALA A 8 -9.52 -13.03 3.97
CA ALA A 8 -8.55 -12.41 4.89
C ALA A 8 -9.00 -11.01 5.36
N ALA A 9 -9.71 -10.27 4.52
CA ALA A 9 -10.13 -8.88 4.80
C ALA A 9 -10.92 -8.73 6.12
N PRO A 10 -11.97 -9.53 6.42
CA PRO A 10 -12.65 -9.46 7.72
C PRO A 10 -11.74 -9.74 8.91
N VAL A 11 -10.79 -10.67 8.77
CA VAL A 11 -9.83 -11.02 9.83
C VAL A 11 -8.88 -9.85 10.08
N PHE A 12 -8.36 -9.21 9.04
CA PHE A 12 -7.52 -8.01 9.19
C PHE A 12 -8.26 -6.86 9.87
N ILE A 13 -9.52 -6.60 9.49
CA ILE A 13 -10.33 -5.58 10.16
C ILE A 13 -10.57 -5.93 11.62
N ALA A 14 -10.87 -7.18 11.94
CA ALA A 14 -11.04 -7.63 13.32
C ALA A 14 -9.74 -7.42 14.15
N LEU A 15 -8.58 -7.77 13.60
CA LEU A 15 -7.29 -7.58 14.26
C LEU A 15 -6.94 -6.11 14.46
N ILE A 16 -7.25 -5.24 13.48
CA ILE A 16 -7.12 -3.78 13.61
C ILE A 16 -7.98 -3.25 14.75
N LEU A 17 -9.25 -3.71 14.85
CA LEU A 17 -10.15 -3.28 15.93
C LEU A 17 -9.68 -3.79 17.30
N ILE A 18 -9.11 -5.00 17.37
CA ILE A 18 -8.50 -5.53 18.59
C ILE A 18 -7.27 -4.70 18.98
N GLU A 19 -6.37 -4.40 18.05
CA GLU A 19 -5.19 -3.56 18.31
C GLU A 19 -5.60 -2.16 18.79
N LEU A 20 -6.61 -1.55 18.16
CA LEU A 20 -7.16 -0.25 18.56
C LEU A 20 -7.71 -0.29 20.00
N ALA A 21 -8.49 -1.32 20.35
CA ALA A 21 -9.04 -1.48 21.69
C ALA A 21 -7.95 -1.70 22.74
N LEU A 22 -6.91 -2.48 22.40
CA LEU A 22 -5.73 -2.68 23.25
C LEU A 22 -4.95 -1.38 23.44
N GLY A 23 -4.77 -0.61 22.37
CA GLY A 23 -4.13 0.71 22.39
C GLY A 23 -4.85 1.68 23.33
N TRP A 24 -6.19 1.75 23.28
CA TRP A 24 -6.96 2.55 24.23
C TRP A 24 -6.83 2.05 25.67
N ARG A 25 -6.92 0.73 25.89
CA ARG A 25 -6.77 0.14 27.22
C ARG A 25 -5.39 0.41 27.84
N ARG A 26 -4.33 0.42 27.03
CA ARG A 26 -2.94 0.64 27.45
C ARG A 26 -2.51 2.11 27.39
N GLN A 27 -3.38 3.04 26.99
CA GLN A 27 -3.03 4.44 26.73
C GLN A 27 -1.88 4.60 25.71
N ALA A 28 -1.80 3.67 24.76
CA ALA A 28 -0.77 3.57 23.73
C ALA A 28 -1.42 3.43 22.33
N ASN A 29 -2.44 4.24 22.04
CA ASN A 29 -3.12 4.23 20.75
C ASN A 29 -2.23 4.82 19.66
N THR A 30 -2.06 4.07 18.57
CA THR A 30 -1.23 4.44 17.41
C THR A 30 -2.07 4.66 16.15
N TYR A 31 -3.41 4.66 16.26
CA TYR A 31 -4.29 4.89 15.13
C TYR A 31 -4.72 6.34 15.03
N ARG A 32 -4.54 6.90 13.83
CA ARG A 32 -5.13 8.16 13.38
C ARG A 32 -6.09 7.89 12.23
N ILE A 33 -7.28 8.47 12.27
CA ILE A 33 -8.36 8.20 11.29
C ILE A 33 -7.89 8.39 9.84
N THR A 34 -7.29 9.54 9.54
CA THR A 34 -6.84 9.90 8.18
C THR A 34 -5.76 8.96 7.67
N ASP A 35 -4.79 8.64 8.51
CA ASP A 35 -3.70 7.72 8.18
C ASP A 35 -4.25 6.31 7.95
N THR A 36 -5.13 5.83 8.83
CA THR A 36 -5.76 4.51 8.73
C THR A 36 -6.59 4.37 7.45
N VAL A 37 -7.44 5.36 7.16
CA VAL A 37 -8.26 5.40 5.94
C VAL A 37 -7.37 5.43 4.70
N SER A 38 -6.31 6.25 4.71
CA SER A 38 -5.34 6.31 3.62
C SER A 38 -4.61 4.98 3.42
N SER A 39 -4.16 4.34 4.51
CA SER A 39 -3.41 3.09 4.49
C SER A 39 -4.24 1.93 3.96
N ILE A 40 -5.44 1.70 4.51
CA ILE A 40 -6.35 0.66 4.01
C ILE A 40 -6.83 0.98 2.59
N GLY A 41 -7.08 2.27 2.28
CA GLY A 41 -7.49 2.70 0.95
C GLY A 41 -6.42 2.44 -0.13
N LEU A 42 -5.14 2.65 0.20
CA LEU A 42 -4.03 2.27 -0.67
C LEU A 42 -3.96 0.76 -0.88
N GLY A 43 -4.24 -0.03 0.15
CA GLY A 43 -4.41 -1.48 0.05
C GLY A 43 -5.52 -1.88 -0.92
N VAL A 44 -6.70 -1.28 -0.80
CA VAL A 44 -7.82 -1.51 -1.73
C VAL A 44 -7.41 -1.17 -3.17
N LEU A 45 -6.77 -0.02 -3.39
CA LEU A 45 -6.31 0.39 -4.72
C LEU A 45 -5.25 -0.59 -5.28
N SER A 46 -4.31 -1.04 -4.45
CA SER A 46 -3.32 -2.04 -4.80
C SER A 46 -3.97 -3.36 -5.25
N GLN A 47 -4.96 -3.86 -4.51
CA GLN A 47 -5.70 -5.07 -4.88
C GLN A 47 -6.47 -4.91 -6.20
N VAL A 48 -7.12 -3.76 -6.40
CA VAL A 48 -7.81 -3.41 -7.64
C VAL A 48 -6.86 -3.43 -8.84
N VAL A 49 -5.70 -2.78 -8.75
CA VAL A 49 -4.69 -2.79 -9.82
C VAL A 49 -4.11 -4.19 -10.02
N GLY A 50 -3.95 -4.95 -8.93
CA GLY A 50 -3.50 -6.33 -8.96
C GLY A 50 -4.36 -7.23 -9.85
N LEU A 51 -5.67 -7.00 -9.96
CA LEU A 51 -6.56 -7.76 -10.84
C LEU A 51 -6.15 -7.67 -12.32
N PHE A 52 -5.72 -6.49 -12.77
CA PHE A 52 -5.35 -6.23 -14.17
C PHE A 52 -3.88 -6.57 -14.47
N THR A 53 -3.07 -6.77 -13.44
CA THR A 53 -1.62 -6.94 -13.58
C THR A 53 -1.12 -8.34 -13.21
N LYS A 54 -2.02 -9.29 -12.89
CA LYS A 54 -1.67 -10.69 -12.60
C LYS A 54 -0.82 -11.35 -13.70
N LEU A 55 -1.01 -10.95 -14.96
CA LEU A 55 -0.23 -11.45 -16.10
C LEU A 55 1.27 -11.20 -15.92
N PHE A 56 1.67 -10.05 -15.36
CA PHE A 56 3.08 -9.71 -15.18
C PHE A 56 3.77 -10.63 -14.16
N LEU A 57 3.13 -10.86 -13.01
CA LEU A 57 3.76 -11.69 -11.97
C LEU A 57 3.55 -13.18 -12.25
N VAL A 58 2.30 -13.66 -12.30
CA VAL A 58 2.01 -15.09 -12.39
C VAL A 58 2.09 -15.59 -13.84
N GLY A 59 1.67 -14.77 -14.80
CA GLY A 59 1.71 -15.13 -16.22
C GLY A 59 3.14 -15.27 -16.75
N ILE A 60 3.99 -14.26 -16.57
CA ILE A 60 5.41 -14.33 -16.98
C ILE A 60 6.12 -15.45 -16.24
N TYR A 61 5.90 -15.59 -14.92
CA TYR A 61 6.46 -16.71 -14.15
C TYR A 61 6.08 -18.06 -14.76
N THR A 62 4.80 -18.26 -15.10
CA THR A 62 4.30 -19.51 -15.67
C THR A 62 4.92 -19.78 -17.04
N LEU A 63 5.06 -18.76 -17.89
CA LEU A 63 5.72 -18.89 -19.21
C LEU A 63 7.19 -19.28 -19.06
N VAL A 64 7.92 -18.64 -18.16
CA VAL A 64 9.33 -18.97 -17.90
C VAL A 64 9.45 -20.38 -17.33
N TRP A 65 8.58 -20.76 -16.40
CA TRP A 65 8.55 -22.12 -15.86
C TRP A 65 8.25 -23.17 -16.95
N GLN A 66 7.30 -22.93 -17.85
CA GLN A 66 6.97 -23.87 -18.92
C GLN A 66 8.09 -24.06 -19.95
N HIS A 67 8.90 -23.03 -20.20
CA HIS A 67 9.88 -23.04 -21.31
C HIS A 67 11.34 -23.09 -20.86
N ALA A 68 11.65 -22.77 -19.60
CA ALA A 68 13.01 -22.65 -19.10
C ALA A 68 13.23 -23.32 -17.74
N ALA A 69 12.24 -24.04 -17.19
CA ALA A 69 12.46 -24.84 -15.98
C ALA A 69 13.55 -25.90 -16.22
N LEU A 70 14.52 -25.94 -15.32
CA LEU A 70 15.63 -26.90 -15.32
C LEU A 70 15.23 -28.23 -14.69
N PHE A 71 14.28 -28.21 -13.75
CA PHE A 71 13.80 -29.39 -13.02
C PHE A 71 12.28 -29.45 -13.00
N GLU A 72 11.74 -30.66 -13.08
CA GLU A 72 10.32 -30.92 -12.83
C GLU A 72 10.12 -31.23 -11.35
N LEU A 73 9.79 -30.22 -10.54
CA LEU A 73 9.63 -30.39 -9.10
C LEU A 73 8.23 -30.93 -8.73
N PRO A 74 8.14 -32.05 -8.00
CA PRO A 74 6.87 -32.71 -7.69
C PRO A 74 6.05 -31.94 -6.65
N GLN A 75 4.90 -31.38 -7.05
CA GLN A 75 4.03 -30.60 -6.15
C GLN A 75 3.46 -31.38 -4.96
N ASN A 76 3.45 -32.72 -5.02
CA ASN A 76 2.99 -33.59 -3.92
C ASN A 76 4.08 -33.85 -2.86
N ALA A 77 5.33 -33.45 -3.11
CA ALA A 77 6.41 -33.65 -2.16
C ALA A 77 6.54 -32.45 -1.22
N TRP A 78 6.43 -32.70 0.09
CA TRP A 78 6.46 -31.64 1.12
C TRP A 78 7.76 -30.82 1.09
N TRP A 79 8.88 -31.42 0.70
CA TRP A 79 10.18 -30.73 0.64
C TRP A 79 10.20 -29.66 -0.45
N VAL A 80 9.44 -29.81 -1.54
CA VAL A 80 9.31 -28.78 -2.59
C VAL A 80 8.68 -27.52 -2.01
N TRP A 81 7.67 -27.68 -1.14
CA TRP A 81 7.01 -26.56 -0.46
C TRP A 81 7.93 -25.85 0.53
N ALA A 82 8.69 -26.61 1.32
CA ALA A 82 9.65 -26.05 2.26
C ALA A 82 10.77 -25.26 1.55
N LEU A 83 11.34 -25.85 0.49
CA LEU A 83 12.35 -25.16 -0.33
C LEU A 83 11.76 -23.98 -1.09
N ALA A 84 10.54 -24.07 -1.61
CA ALA A 84 9.87 -22.96 -2.28
C ALA A 84 9.63 -21.79 -1.34
N LEU A 85 9.23 -22.04 -0.09
CA LEU A 85 9.03 -21.00 0.91
C LEU A 85 10.35 -20.29 1.24
N LEU A 86 11.43 -21.06 1.43
CA LEU A 86 12.77 -20.51 1.67
C LEU A 86 13.28 -19.70 0.46
N ALA A 87 13.09 -20.22 -0.76
CA ALA A 87 13.48 -19.54 -1.99
C ALA A 87 12.65 -18.29 -2.24
N TYR A 88 11.34 -18.32 -1.95
CA TYR A 88 10.48 -17.14 -2.04
C TYR A 88 10.92 -16.06 -1.06
N ASP A 89 11.22 -16.42 0.18
CA ASP A 89 11.69 -15.48 1.20
C ASP A 89 13.05 -14.86 0.82
N PHE A 90 13.95 -15.64 0.21
CA PHE A 90 15.20 -15.13 -0.37
C PHE A 90 14.97 -14.14 -1.53
N CYS A 91 14.10 -14.49 -2.47
CA CYS A 91 13.71 -13.59 -3.57
C CYS A 91 13.05 -12.31 -3.03
N TYR A 92 12.21 -12.43 -2.01
CA TYR A 92 11.59 -11.31 -1.32
C TYR A 92 12.63 -10.40 -0.68
N TYR A 93 13.62 -10.95 0.04
CA TYR A 93 14.71 -10.17 0.64
C TYR A 93 15.40 -9.27 -0.39
N TRP A 94 15.75 -9.81 -1.57
CA TRP A 94 16.40 -9.03 -2.63
C TRP A 94 15.47 -8.01 -3.28
N LEU A 95 14.21 -8.38 -3.53
CA LEU A 95 13.20 -7.43 -4.01
C LEU A 95 13.05 -6.26 -3.02
N HIS A 96 12.97 -6.58 -1.73
CA HIS A 96 12.75 -5.62 -0.67
C HIS A 96 13.95 -4.70 -0.49
N ARG A 97 15.16 -5.27 -0.39
CA ARG A 97 16.42 -4.53 -0.33
C ARG A 97 16.60 -3.60 -1.52
N MET A 98 16.40 -4.09 -2.74
CA MET A 98 16.51 -3.25 -3.95
C MET A 98 15.39 -2.21 -4.01
N GLY A 99 14.24 -2.48 -3.40
CA GLY A 99 13.18 -1.52 -3.12
C GLY A 99 13.64 -0.34 -2.27
N HIS A 100 14.67 -0.49 -1.44
CA HIS A 100 15.25 0.60 -0.63
C HIS A 100 16.53 1.17 -1.25
N GLU A 101 17.26 0.40 -2.06
CA GLU A 101 18.56 0.80 -2.61
C GLU A 101 18.52 1.30 -4.07
N ILE A 102 17.38 1.24 -4.77
CA ILE A 102 17.25 1.67 -6.18
C ILE A 102 16.03 2.57 -6.37
N ASN A 103 16.22 3.78 -6.91
CA ASN A 103 15.18 4.80 -7.07
C ASN A 103 13.86 4.32 -7.71
N ILE A 104 13.90 3.60 -8.83
CA ILE A 104 12.68 3.13 -9.50
C ILE A 104 11.93 2.07 -8.67
N LEU A 105 12.64 1.23 -7.92
CA LEU A 105 12.05 0.23 -7.04
C LEU A 105 11.56 0.87 -5.73
N TRP A 106 12.26 1.89 -5.24
CA TRP A 106 11.79 2.75 -4.15
C TRP A 106 10.51 3.48 -4.52
N ALA A 107 10.40 4.03 -5.73
CA ALA A 107 9.15 4.62 -6.20
C ALA A 107 7.99 3.61 -6.18
N ALA A 108 8.30 2.32 -6.41
CA ALA A 108 7.34 1.23 -6.30
C ALA A 108 7.11 0.71 -4.88
N HIS A 109 7.88 1.13 -3.86
CA HIS A 109 7.82 0.60 -2.49
C HIS A 109 7.48 1.66 -1.42
N VAL A 110 7.92 2.91 -1.62
CA VAL A 110 7.79 4.08 -0.72
C VAL A 110 6.39 4.28 -0.13
N VAL A 111 5.34 3.91 -0.86
CA VAL A 111 3.95 3.98 -0.37
C VAL A 111 3.82 3.27 0.97
N HIS A 112 4.45 2.11 1.12
CA HIS A 112 4.44 1.31 2.34
C HIS A 112 5.07 2.03 3.54
N HIS A 113 6.19 2.72 3.31
CA HIS A 113 6.90 3.48 4.34
C HIS A 113 6.32 4.87 4.60
N SER A 114 5.41 5.35 3.76
CA SER A 114 4.90 6.73 3.85
C SER A 114 3.90 6.98 4.97
N SER A 115 3.48 5.96 5.72
CA SER A 115 2.67 6.17 6.94
C SER A 115 3.55 6.72 8.06
N GLU A 116 3.02 7.69 8.79
CA GLU A 116 3.69 8.32 9.92
C GLU A 116 3.21 7.74 11.26
N GLU A 117 2.28 6.79 11.18
CA GLU A 117 1.86 5.92 12.27
C GLU A 117 2.34 4.50 11.99
N TYR A 118 2.47 3.69 13.05
CA TYR A 118 2.86 2.30 12.91
C TYR A 118 1.92 1.40 13.71
N ASN A 119 1.10 0.66 12.97
CA ASN A 119 0.02 -0.20 13.45
C ASN A 119 -0.40 -1.17 12.32
N LEU A 120 -1.36 -2.07 12.58
CA LEU A 120 -1.75 -3.11 11.63
C LEU A 120 -2.36 -2.57 10.33
N SER A 121 -2.81 -1.30 10.29
CA SER A 121 -3.24 -0.69 9.03
C SER A 121 -2.07 -0.33 8.11
N THR A 122 -0.87 -0.11 8.66
CA THR A 122 0.36 0.12 7.89
C THR A 122 0.71 -1.09 7.02
N ALA A 123 0.44 -2.32 7.49
CA ALA A 123 0.58 -3.53 6.68
C ALA A 123 -0.26 -3.49 5.39
N LEU A 124 -1.42 -2.82 5.44
CA LEU A 124 -2.33 -2.70 4.30
C LEU A 124 -2.00 -1.50 3.41
N ARG A 125 -1.03 -0.65 3.77
CA ARG A 125 -0.56 0.47 2.96
C ARG A 125 0.31 -0.04 1.82
N GLN A 126 -0.32 -0.55 0.76
CA GLN A 126 0.37 -1.20 -0.35
C GLN A 126 0.46 -0.29 -1.58
N THR A 127 1.59 -0.39 -2.29
CA THR A 127 1.80 0.26 -3.59
C THR A 127 0.92 -0.34 -4.68
N SER A 128 0.60 0.43 -5.70
CA SER A 128 -0.08 -0.01 -6.92
C SER A 128 0.86 -0.16 -8.12
N THR A 129 2.18 0.06 -7.95
CA THR A 129 3.15 0.04 -9.06
C THR A 129 4.19 -1.08 -8.97
N GLY A 130 4.10 -1.95 -7.95
CA GLY A 130 5.03 -3.07 -7.76
C GLY A 130 5.12 -4.03 -8.96
N PHE A 131 4.03 -4.18 -9.72
CA PHE A 131 3.95 -5.08 -10.88
C PHE A 131 4.95 -4.76 -12.01
N LEU A 132 5.50 -3.53 -12.04
CA LEU A 132 6.40 -3.09 -13.11
C LEU A 132 7.69 -3.92 -13.16
N LEU A 133 8.28 -4.21 -11.99
CA LEU A 133 9.61 -4.81 -11.91
C LEU A 133 9.73 -5.96 -10.88
N SER A 134 8.73 -6.18 -10.00
CA SER A 134 8.85 -7.21 -8.95
C SER A 134 8.96 -8.64 -9.50
N TRP A 135 8.35 -8.90 -10.65
CA TRP A 135 8.34 -10.22 -11.29
C TRP A 135 9.75 -10.73 -11.65
N LEU A 136 10.70 -9.82 -11.95
CA LEU A 136 12.09 -10.15 -12.27
C LEU A 136 12.77 -10.95 -11.16
N PHE A 137 12.48 -10.60 -9.90
CA PHE A 137 13.12 -11.20 -8.72
C PHE A 137 12.68 -12.63 -8.46
N TYR A 138 11.51 -13.03 -8.98
CA TYR A 138 10.96 -14.37 -8.80
C TYR A 138 11.22 -15.31 -9.98
N LEU A 139 11.73 -14.80 -11.11
CA LEU A 139 12.09 -15.64 -12.26
C LEU A 139 13.10 -16.75 -11.94
N PRO A 140 14.12 -16.55 -11.06
CA PRO A 140 15.01 -17.63 -10.68
C PRO A 140 14.28 -18.86 -10.14
N MET A 141 13.18 -18.68 -9.39
CA MET A 141 12.36 -19.81 -8.92
C MET A 141 11.66 -20.55 -10.07
N ALA A 142 11.17 -19.81 -11.08
CA ALA A 142 10.56 -20.40 -12.27
C ALA A 142 11.59 -21.22 -13.07
N VAL A 143 12.81 -20.69 -13.26
CA VAL A 143 13.92 -21.38 -13.93
C VAL A 143 14.39 -22.60 -13.14
N VAL A 144 14.42 -22.56 -11.81
CA VAL A 144 14.68 -23.75 -10.99
C VAL A 144 13.58 -24.80 -11.17
N GLY A 145 12.33 -24.39 -11.44
CA GLY A 145 11.24 -25.31 -11.75
C GLY A 145 10.17 -25.42 -10.68
N PHE A 146 10.09 -24.46 -9.74
CA PHE A 146 9.01 -24.44 -8.75
C PHE A 146 7.64 -24.23 -9.43
N PRO A 147 6.68 -25.15 -9.27
CA PRO A 147 5.40 -25.08 -9.96
C PRO A 147 4.64 -23.77 -9.64
N PRO A 148 3.92 -23.17 -10.60
CA PRO A 148 3.20 -21.91 -10.39
C PRO A 148 2.22 -21.93 -9.21
N LEU A 149 1.56 -23.07 -8.95
CA LEU A 149 0.67 -23.23 -7.80
C LEU A 149 1.45 -23.10 -6.48
N VAL A 150 2.60 -23.77 -6.37
CA VAL A 150 3.47 -23.69 -5.19
C VAL A 150 3.93 -22.25 -4.99
N PHE A 151 4.41 -21.60 -6.07
CA PHE A 151 4.84 -20.19 -6.05
C PHE A 151 3.77 -19.24 -5.52
N VAL A 152 2.54 -19.33 -6.04
CA VAL A 152 1.42 -18.46 -5.61
C VAL A 152 1.07 -18.69 -4.15
N VAL A 153 1.05 -19.94 -3.69
CA VAL A 153 0.66 -20.27 -2.32
C VAL A 153 1.75 -19.89 -1.32
N VAL A 154 3.02 -20.17 -1.58
CA VAL A 154 4.11 -19.73 -0.67
C VAL A 154 4.23 -18.21 -0.63
N GLY A 155 3.95 -17.52 -1.74
CA GLY A 155 3.85 -16.07 -1.76
C GLY A 155 2.71 -15.53 -0.90
N LEU A 156 1.55 -16.19 -0.91
CA LEU A 156 0.45 -15.86 0.00
C LEU A 156 0.83 -16.10 1.46
N ILE A 157 1.51 -17.21 1.78
CA ILE A 157 2.00 -17.49 3.14
C ILE A 157 2.95 -16.37 3.61
N ASN A 158 3.90 -15.99 2.77
CA ASN A 158 4.86 -14.93 3.06
C ASN A 158 4.15 -13.58 3.28
N LEU A 159 3.21 -13.21 2.40
CA LEU A 159 2.38 -12.00 2.54
C LEU A 159 1.59 -11.99 3.86
N LEU A 160 0.93 -13.10 4.20
CA LEU A 160 0.12 -13.20 5.42
C LEU A 160 0.99 -13.16 6.68
N TYR A 161 2.18 -13.75 6.64
CA TYR A 161 3.14 -13.66 7.75
C TYR A 161 3.53 -12.20 8.01
N GLN A 162 3.80 -11.42 6.96
CA GLN A 162 4.22 -10.03 7.11
C GLN A 162 3.12 -9.10 7.67
N TYR A 163 1.87 -9.55 7.80
CA TYR A 163 0.81 -8.71 8.35
C TYR A 163 1.02 -8.40 9.84
N TRP A 164 1.26 -9.41 10.68
CA TRP A 164 1.23 -9.25 12.14
C TRP A 164 2.43 -8.49 12.72
N ILE A 165 3.54 -8.40 11.97
CA ILE A 165 4.75 -7.67 12.38
C ILE A 165 4.58 -6.14 12.34
N HIS A 166 3.45 -5.62 11.85
CA HIS A 166 3.15 -4.19 11.84
C HIS A 166 2.43 -3.74 13.11
N THR A 167 3.12 -3.78 14.25
CA THR A 167 2.52 -3.36 15.52
C THR A 167 3.53 -2.74 16.47
N ARG A 168 3.05 -1.81 17.30
CA ARG A 168 3.77 -1.27 18.47
C ARG A 168 3.33 -1.93 19.78
N GLN A 169 2.33 -2.82 19.75
CA GLN A 169 1.76 -3.43 20.95
C GLN A 169 2.56 -4.65 21.45
N ILE A 170 3.47 -5.16 20.63
CA ILE A 170 4.39 -6.26 20.92
C ILE A 170 5.81 -5.69 20.93
N GLY A 171 6.50 -5.75 22.08
CA GLY A 171 7.87 -5.27 22.24
C GLY A 171 8.91 -6.22 21.64
N HIS A 172 10.10 -6.25 22.22
CA HIS A 172 11.15 -7.21 21.88
C HIS A 172 10.78 -8.64 22.30
N LEU A 173 11.09 -9.61 21.44
CA LEU A 173 10.89 -11.05 21.64
C LEU A 173 12.22 -11.82 21.79
N GLY A 174 13.36 -11.12 21.80
CA GLY A 174 14.67 -11.67 22.16
C GLY A 174 15.25 -12.55 21.04
N TRP A 175 15.33 -13.86 21.25
CA TRP A 175 15.90 -14.76 20.23
C TRP A 175 15.07 -14.77 18.94
N PHE A 176 13.75 -14.57 19.05
CA PHE A 176 12.84 -14.58 17.92
C PHE A 176 13.18 -13.45 16.93
N ASP A 177 13.48 -12.25 17.44
CA ASP A 177 13.80 -11.07 16.63
C ASP A 177 15.07 -11.25 15.77
N LYS A 178 15.94 -12.20 16.15
CA LYS A 178 17.19 -12.53 15.44
C LYS A 178 17.02 -13.63 14.40
N VAL A 179 15.93 -14.38 14.45
CA VAL A 179 15.69 -15.52 13.52
C VAL A 179 14.58 -15.19 12.55
N PHE A 180 13.53 -14.54 13.03
CA PHE A 180 12.30 -14.27 12.30
C PHE A 180 12.01 -12.78 12.22
N ALA A 181 11.37 -12.36 11.13
CA ALA A 181 10.81 -11.02 11.06
C ALA A 181 9.77 -10.87 12.18
N SER A 182 9.87 -9.79 12.93
CA SER A 182 9.15 -9.55 14.17
C SER A 182 8.68 -8.11 14.20
N PRO A 183 7.75 -7.76 15.10
CA PRO A 183 7.38 -6.37 15.32
C PRO A 183 8.58 -5.46 15.63
N SER A 184 9.60 -5.96 16.33
CA SER A 184 10.77 -5.17 16.72
C SER A 184 11.67 -4.81 15.54
N ASN A 185 12.16 -5.83 14.80
CA ASN A 185 13.02 -5.57 13.65
C ASN A 185 12.28 -4.85 12.50
N HIS A 186 10.97 -5.06 12.36
CA HIS A 186 10.16 -4.37 11.35
C HIS A 186 9.84 -2.91 11.74
N ARG A 187 9.73 -2.58 13.03
CA ARG A 187 9.68 -1.17 13.48
C ARG A 187 10.95 -0.42 13.07
N VAL A 188 12.12 -1.04 13.26
CA VAL A 188 13.41 -0.47 12.81
C VAL A 188 13.38 -0.27 11.30
N HIS A 189 12.95 -1.29 10.55
CA HIS A 189 12.83 -1.20 9.10
C HIS A 189 11.98 -0.01 8.61
N HIS A 190 10.87 0.27 9.30
CA HIS A 190 9.99 1.40 8.98
C HIS A 190 10.44 2.75 9.55
N GLY A 191 11.51 2.77 10.34
CA GLY A 191 12.04 3.96 10.97
C GLY A 191 12.82 4.85 10.02
N GLN A 192 12.74 6.17 10.21
CA GLN A 192 13.55 7.14 9.45
C GLN A 192 14.76 7.67 10.26
N ASN A 193 14.96 7.21 11.49
CA ASN A 193 16.19 7.44 12.28
C ASN A 193 17.42 6.95 11.48
N ASP A 194 18.58 7.59 11.66
CA ASP A 194 19.78 7.25 10.88
C ASP A 194 20.20 5.78 11.00
N TYR A 195 20.02 5.16 12.19
CA TYR A 195 20.37 3.75 12.39
C TYR A 195 19.37 2.77 11.77
N CYS A 196 18.16 3.24 11.47
CA CYS A 196 17.07 2.47 10.89
C CYS A 196 17.15 2.36 9.37
N LEU A 197 17.84 3.32 8.72
CA LEU A 197 17.90 3.37 7.27
C LEU A 197 18.55 2.14 6.67
N ASP A 198 17.90 1.58 5.65
CA ASP A 198 18.43 0.48 4.84
C ASP A 198 18.79 -0.76 5.69
N ARG A 199 17.90 -1.13 6.62
CA ARG A 199 18.04 -2.29 7.52
C ARG A 199 16.84 -3.21 7.50
N ASN A 200 17.05 -4.47 7.90
CA ASN A 200 16.03 -5.47 8.19
C ASN A 200 15.02 -5.71 7.04
N TYR A 201 15.49 -6.24 5.91
CA TYR A 201 14.67 -6.48 4.71
C TYR A 201 13.95 -7.83 4.69
N GLY A 202 14.23 -8.73 5.62
CA GLY A 202 13.64 -10.07 5.69
C GLY A 202 12.12 -10.06 5.77
N GLY A 203 11.45 -10.91 4.98
CA GLY A 203 9.99 -11.01 4.99
C GLY A 203 9.48 -11.92 6.10
N MET A 204 10.05 -13.11 6.23
CA MET A 204 9.76 -14.07 7.30
C MET A 204 11.00 -14.39 8.14
N LEU A 205 12.17 -14.50 7.51
CA LEU A 205 13.43 -14.86 8.18
C LEU A 205 14.39 -13.67 8.19
N MET A 206 15.08 -13.46 9.32
CA MET A 206 16.21 -12.52 9.42
C MET A 206 17.54 -13.14 8.97
N LEU A 207 17.52 -14.41 8.53
CA LEU A 207 18.67 -15.14 8.03
C LEU A 207 19.44 -14.33 6.96
N TRP A 208 18.71 -13.76 6.00
CA TRP A 208 19.31 -13.02 4.90
C TRP A 208 19.93 -11.70 5.36
N ASP A 209 19.27 -11.00 6.29
CA ASP A 209 19.83 -9.78 6.89
C ASP A 209 21.13 -10.05 7.63
N HIS A 210 21.25 -11.18 8.32
CA HIS A 210 22.50 -11.60 8.95
C HIS A 210 23.58 -11.94 7.91
N LEU A 211 23.22 -12.70 6.87
CA LEU A 211 24.17 -13.11 5.83
C LEU A 211 24.70 -11.94 5.00
N PHE A 212 23.86 -10.94 4.71
CA PHE A 212 24.19 -9.81 3.85
C PHE A 212 24.40 -8.49 4.61
N GLY A 213 24.47 -8.54 5.94
CA GLY A 213 24.90 -7.44 6.80
C GLY A 213 23.92 -6.28 6.97
N SER A 214 22.61 -6.52 6.77
CA SER A 214 21.56 -5.51 6.96
C SER A 214 20.80 -5.65 8.29
N PHE A 215 21.11 -6.66 9.10
CA PHE A 215 20.45 -6.86 10.41
C PHE A 215 20.87 -5.77 11.41
N VAL A 216 19.88 -5.12 12.02
CA VAL A 216 20.05 -4.22 13.16
C VAL A 216 18.93 -4.46 14.17
N ASP A 217 19.31 -4.61 15.43
CA ASP A 217 18.35 -4.74 16.54
C ASP A 217 17.72 -3.38 16.88
N GLU A 218 16.49 -3.38 17.39
CA GLU A 218 15.85 -2.17 17.89
C GLU A 218 16.58 -1.68 19.15
N ARG A 219 16.82 -0.37 19.24
CA ARG A 219 17.58 0.20 20.35
C ARG A 219 16.64 0.57 21.49
N GLU A 220 16.90 0.04 22.67
CA GLU A 220 16.17 0.44 23.87
C GLU A 220 16.38 1.93 24.18
N GLY A 221 15.29 2.62 24.52
CA GLY A 221 15.32 4.04 24.93
C GLY A 221 15.44 5.05 23.78
N GLU A 222 15.45 4.61 22.52
CA GLU A 222 15.39 5.49 21.35
C GLU A 222 14.03 5.35 20.65
N ASP A 223 13.22 6.41 20.65
CA ASP A 223 11.95 6.41 19.94
C ASP A 223 12.17 6.38 18.42
N ILE A 224 11.51 5.43 17.76
CA ILE A 224 11.50 5.35 16.30
C ILE A 224 10.50 6.35 15.72
N VAL A 225 10.99 7.20 14.83
CA VAL A 225 10.16 8.12 14.04
C VAL A 225 9.79 7.41 12.73
N TYR A 226 8.49 7.39 12.40
CA TYR A 226 7.96 6.74 11.19
C TYR A 226 7.63 7.75 10.09
N GLY A 227 7.52 7.26 8.86
CA GLY A 227 7.33 8.04 7.65
C GLY A 227 8.60 8.06 6.80
N ILE A 228 8.62 8.92 5.79
CA ILE A 228 9.74 9.07 4.86
C ILE A 228 10.38 10.46 5.00
N ARG A 229 11.70 10.53 4.81
CA ARG A 229 12.46 11.80 4.90
C ARG A 229 11.95 12.88 3.95
N GLY A 230 11.47 12.48 2.77
CA GLY A 230 10.71 13.32 1.84
C GLY A 230 9.21 13.18 2.07
N GLN A 231 8.71 13.70 3.19
CA GLN A 231 7.33 13.50 3.65
C GLN A 231 6.28 13.74 2.55
N LEU A 232 5.36 12.78 2.36
CA LEU A 232 4.33 12.82 1.32
C LEU A 232 3.36 14.02 1.47
N LYS A 233 3.02 14.39 2.71
CA LYS A 233 2.09 15.49 3.07
C LYS A 233 0.75 15.41 2.30
N SER A 234 0.18 14.21 2.22
CA SER A 234 -1.06 13.96 1.48
C SER A 234 -1.72 12.64 1.89
N TRP A 235 -3.05 12.62 1.91
CA TRP A 235 -3.91 11.44 2.02
C TRP A 235 -4.40 10.93 0.66
N ASN A 236 -4.11 11.65 -0.42
CA ASN A 236 -4.48 11.29 -1.79
C ASN A 236 -3.73 10.02 -2.24
N PRO A 237 -4.43 8.92 -2.56
CA PRO A 237 -3.81 7.65 -2.93
C PRO A 237 -3.09 7.70 -4.29
N LEU A 238 -3.52 8.56 -5.21
CA LEU A 238 -2.83 8.76 -6.50
C LEU A 238 -1.51 9.50 -6.30
N ARG A 239 -1.51 10.55 -5.47
CA ARG A 239 -0.29 11.27 -5.13
C ARG A 239 0.71 10.37 -4.39
N ALA A 240 0.22 9.55 -3.46
CA ALA A 240 1.06 8.56 -2.77
C ALA A 240 1.78 7.63 -3.75
N ASN A 241 1.11 7.15 -4.80
CA ASN A 241 1.72 6.27 -5.80
C ASN A 241 2.61 6.99 -6.83
N LEU A 242 2.42 8.29 -7.07
CA LEU A 242 3.07 9.00 -8.19
C LEU A 242 4.15 10.00 -7.77
N HIS A 243 4.19 10.46 -6.51
CA HIS A 243 5.05 11.56 -6.10
C HIS A 243 6.55 11.28 -6.34
N VAL A 244 7.07 10.10 -5.97
CA VAL A 244 8.49 9.77 -6.22
C VAL A 244 8.78 9.65 -7.71
N TYR A 245 7.89 9.03 -8.51
CA TYR A 245 8.07 9.00 -9.97
C TYR A 245 8.12 10.41 -10.58
N ALA A 246 7.28 11.33 -10.11
CA ALA A 246 7.28 12.72 -10.56
C ALA A 246 8.58 13.45 -10.16
N GLU A 247 9.11 13.21 -8.96
CA GLU A 247 10.39 13.75 -8.51
C GLU A 247 11.56 13.24 -9.36
N LEU A 248 11.63 11.93 -9.60
CA LEU A 248 12.64 11.31 -10.46
C LEU A 248 12.54 11.84 -11.90
N TRP A 249 11.33 11.99 -12.43
CA TRP A 249 11.13 12.59 -13.75
C TRP A 249 11.62 14.04 -13.80
N ARG A 250 11.38 14.84 -12.75
CA ARG A 250 11.86 16.22 -12.65
C ARG A 250 13.39 16.28 -12.65
N ASP A 251 14.04 15.44 -11.84
CA ASP A 251 15.51 15.39 -11.78
C ASP A 251 16.13 14.88 -13.09
N CYS A 252 15.50 13.91 -13.75
CA CYS A 252 15.87 13.44 -15.08
C CYS A 252 15.79 14.57 -16.13
N ARG A 253 14.76 15.41 -16.07
CA ARG A 253 14.65 16.58 -16.95
C ARG A 253 15.72 17.64 -16.69
N LEU A 254 16.14 17.82 -15.44
CA LEU A 254 17.14 18.82 -15.05
C LEU A 254 18.59 18.38 -15.32
N ALA A 255 18.83 17.08 -15.50
CA ALA A 255 20.13 16.51 -15.85
C ALA A 255 20.64 17.00 -17.21
N ASP A 256 21.94 17.32 -17.29
CA ASP A 256 22.57 17.89 -18.48
C ASP A 256 23.01 16.83 -19.50
N ASN A 257 23.16 15.57 -19.11
CA ASN A 257 23.62 14.48 -19.98
C ASN A 257 22.76 13.21 -19.86
N TRP A 258 22.85 12.33 -20.86
CA TRP A 258 22.08 11.08 -20.92
C TRP A 258 22.45 10.05 -19.85
N ALA A 259 23.71 10.01 -19.42
CA ALA A 259 24.13 9.11 -18.36
C ALA A 259 23.44 9.45 -17.03
N ASP A 260 23.38 10.73 -16.67
CA ASP A 260 22.70 11.19 -15.46
C ASP A 260 21.19 11.01 -15.56
N LYS A 261 20.60 11.21 -16.75
CA LYS A 261 19.18 10.88 -17.01
C LYS A 261 18.85 9.43 -16.67
N LEU A 262 19.72 8.49 -17.05
CA LEU A 262 19.55 7.07 -16.72
C LEU A 262 19.81 6.81 -15.23
N LYS A 263 20.90 7.36 -14.68
CA LYS A 263 21.28 7.19 -13.26
C LYS A 263 20.20 7.62 -12.28
N VAL A 264 19.38 8.63 -12.61
CA VAL A 264 18.25 9.04 -11.76
C VAL A 264 17.36 7.85 -11.40
N TRP A 265 17.14 6.91 -12.31
CA TRP A 265 16.24 5.78 -12.10
C TRP A 265 16.88 4.61 -11.35
N ILE A 266 18.21 4.44 -11.47
CA ILE A 266 18.91 3.23 -11.03
C ILE A 266 19.83 3.45 -9.83
N MET A 267 20.20 4.70 -9.52
CA MET A 267 21.00 5.02 -8.33
C MET A 267 20.15 4.96 -7.06
N HIS A 268 20.83 4.97 -5.91
CA HIS A 268 20.21 4.93 -4.60
C HIS A 268 19.25 6.11 -4.33
N PRO A 269 18.19 5.90 -3.53
CA PRO A 269 17.34 6.97 -3.04
C PRO A 269 18.13 8.12 -2.42
N GLY A 270 17.89 9.32 -2.93
CA GLY A 270 18.60 10.54 -2.53
C GLY A 270 19.70 10.97 -3.51
N TRP A 271 20.19 10.10 -4.39
CA TRP A 271 21.10 10.51 -5.46
C TRP A 271 20.40 11.45 -6.44
N ARG A 272 21.05 12.57 -6.77
CA ARG A 272 20.55 13.56 -7.74
C ARG A 272 21.70 14.04 -8.64
N PRO A 273 21.44 14.33 -9.93
CA PRO A 273 22.41 14.95 -10.83
C PRO A 273 22.88 16.31 -10.28
N ALA A 274 24.16 16.65 -10.46
CA ALA A 274 24.71 17.94 -10.01
C ALA A 274 23.90 19.13 -10.55
N ALA A 275 23.47 19.06 -11.81
CA ALA A 275 22.60 20.05 -12.45
C ALA A 275 21.25 20.21 -11.74
N ALA A 276 20.63 19.11 -11.30
CA ALA A 276 19.37 19.13 -10.59
C ALA A 276 19.53 19.70 -9.16
N ILE A 277 20.66 19.42 -8.51
CA ILE A 277 21.01 20.00 -7.20
C ILE A 277 21.20 21.52 -7.33
N ALA A 278 21.95 21.98 -8.35
CA ALA A 278 22.22 23.39 -8.56
C ALA A 278 20.96 24.19 -8.94
N LYS A 279 20.12 23.64 -9.83
CA LYS A 279 18.89 24.31 -10.33
C LYS A 279 17.73 24.24 -9.32
N ALA A 280 17.68 23.19 -8.50
CA ALA A 280 16.59 22.96 -7.55
C ALA A 280 17.10 22.24 -6.29
N PRO A 281 17.79 22.95 -5.38
CA PRO A 281 18.33 22.38 -4.16
C PRO A 281 17.19 21.88 -3.24
N LYS A 282 17.42 20.75 -2.57
CA LYS A 282 16.55 20.25 -1.50
C LYS A 282 17.21 20.58 -0.15
N PRO A 283 16.46 21.00 0.88
CA PRO A 283 17.02 21.23 2.20
C PRO A 283 17.59 19.93 2.78
N ALA A 284 18.60 20.04 3.64
CA ALA A 284 19.08 18.90 4.40
C ALA A 284 17.95 18.36 5.30
N TYR A 285 17.87 17.05 5.42
CA TYR A 285 16.91 16.41 6.31
C TYR A 285 17.37 16.57 7.76
N ASP A 286 16.45 16.96 8.63
CA ASP A 286 16.64 17.06 10.08
C ASP A 286 15.44 16.39 10.78
N ILE A 287 15.71 15.30 11.49
CA ILE A 287 14.69 14.53 12.21
C ILE A 287 14.02 15.36 13.32
N GLY A 288 14.73 16.34 13.89
CA GLY A 288 14.20 17.23 14.93
C GLY A 288 13.12 18.18 14.40
N GLN A 289 13.06 18.39 13.08
CA GLN A 289 12.03 19.21 12.42
C GLN A 289 10.90 18.36 11.83
N PHE A 290 10.93 17.04 12.01
CA PHE A 290 9.89 16.17 11.50
C PHE A 290 8.60 16.34 12.31
N HIS A 291 7.58 16.89 11.65
CA HIS A 291 6.23 17.00 12.19
C HIS A 291 5.29 16.17 11.35
N LYS A 292 4.55 15.28 12.01
CA LYS A 292 3.54 14.46 11.35
C LYS A 292 2.54 15.35 10.60
N TYR A 293 2.22 14.98 9.37
CA TYR A 293 1.21 15.63 8.57
C TYR A 293 -0.16 15.30 9.14
N ASP A 294 -0.72 16.21 9.93
CA ASP A 294 -2.03 16.07 10.54
C ASP A 294 -2.85 17.36 10.38
N PRO A 295 -3.42 17.60 9.18
CA PRO A 295 -4.28 18.76 8.97
C PRO A 295 -5.51 18.68 9.89
N PRO A 296 -5.94 19.78 10.55
CA PRO A 296 -7.09 19.77 11.44
C PRO A 296 -8.37 19.26 10.77
N LEU A 297 -8.92 18.16 11.28
CA LEU A 297 -10.10 17.53 10.72
C LEU A 297 -11.33 17.79 11.61
N ALA A 298 -12.35 18.45 11.05
CA ALA A 298 -13.62 18.64 11.75
C ALA A 298 -14.26 17.28 12.06
N LYS A 299 -14.80 17.10 13.27
CA LYS A 299 -15.43 15.83 13.69
C LYS A 299 -16.48 15.32 12.70
N GLY A 300 -17.32 16.21 12.16
CA GLY A 300 -18.32 15.86 11.15
C GLY A 300 -17.70 15.31 9.87
N LEU A 301 -16.57 15.88 9.42
CA LEU A 301 -15.83 15.42 8.24
C LEU A 301 -15.11 14.09 8.50
N ALA A 302 -14.59 13.89 9.70
CA ALA A 302 -14.00 12.62 10.12
C ALA A 302 -15.04 11.49 10.10
N THR A 303 -16.21 11.71 10.72
CA THR A 303 -17.32 10.74 10.74
C THR A 303 -17.83 10.44 9.34
N TYR A 304 -18.03 11.50 8.53
CA TYR A 304 -18.43 11.35 7.14
C TYR A 304 -17.42 10.51 6.34
N GLY A 305 -16.13 10.85 6.45
CA GLY A 305 -15.07 10.17 5.73
C GLY A 305 -14.93 8.69 6.12
N LEU A 306 -15.07 8.37 7.41
CA LEU A 306 -15.11 6.98 7.89
C LEU A 306 -16.32 6.21 7.33
N ALA A 307 -17.50 6.81 7.32
CA ALA A 307 -18.70 6.18 6.77
C ALA A 307 -18.58 5.92 5.25
N GLN A 308 -18.09 6.90 4.49
CA GLN A 308 -17.81 6.71 3.06
C GLN A 308 -16.74 5.64 2.84
N PHE A 309 -15.66 5.66 3.63
CA PHE A 309 -14.60 4.67 3.53
C PHE A 309 -15.10 3.25 3.79
N ALA A 310 -15.92 3.05 4.82
CA ALA A 310 -16.51 1.73 5.11
C ALA A 310 -17.31 1.20 3.92
N GLY A 311 -18.10 2.06 3.27
CA GLY A 311 -18.81 1.73 2.03
C GLY A 311 -17.85 1.37 0.87
N LEU A 312 -16.79 2.15 0.67
CA LEU A 312 -15.78 1.88 -0.37
C LEU A 312 -15.00 0.58 -0.11
N PHE A 313 -14.70 0.27 1.15
CA PHE A 313 -14.06 -0.97 1.53
C PHE A 313 -14.95 -2.18 1.20
N VAL A 314 -16.23 -2.13 1.57
CA VAL A 314 -17.21 -3.17 1.21
C VAL A 314 -17.32 -3.32 -0.31
N LEU A 315 -17.38 -2.20 -1.05
CA LEU A 315 -17.40 -2.22 -2.50
C LEU A 315 -16.11 -2.81 -3.10
N GLY A 316 -14.95 -2.58 -2.48
CA GLY A 316 -13.68 -3.18 -2.88
C GLY A 316 -13.68 -4.71 -2.69
N VAL A 317 -14.10 -5.18 -1.51
CA VAL A 317 -14.24 -6.63 -1.24
C VAL A 317 -15.25 -7.28 -2.18
N HIS A 318 -16.39 -6.62 -2.40
CA HIS A 318 -17.40 -7.07 -3.36
C HIS A 318 -16.80 -7.19 -4.77
N PHE A 319 -16.09 -6.16 -5.25
CA PHE A 319 -15.45 -6.20 -6.56
C PHE A 319 -14.50 -7.39 -6.69
N LEU A 320 -13.62 -7.62 -5.71
CA LEU A 320 -12.70 -8.77 -5.72
C LEU A 320 -13.43 -10.12 -5.75
N ALA A 321 -14.63 -10.22 -5.18
CA ALA A 321 -15.43 -11.44 -5.16
C ALA A 321 -16.11 -11.72 -6.51
N ILE A 322 -16.59 -10.67 -7.19
CA ILE A 322 -17.38 -10.83 -8.42
C ILE A 322 -16.58 -10.60 -9.72
N GLU A 323 -15.36 -10.05 -9.65
CA GLU A 323 -14.54 -9.73 -10.83
C GLU A 323 -14.42 -10.87 -11.84
N PRO A 324 -14.26 -12.16 -11.46
CA PRO A 324 -14.21 -13.26 -12.43
C PRO A 324 -15.48 -13.45 -13.27
N SER A 325 -16.60 -12.84 -12.86
CA SER A 325 -17.90 -12.87 -13.57
C SER A 325 -18.20 -11.60 -14.36
N LEU A 326 -17.32 -10.60 -14.30
CA LEU A 326 -17.47 -9.33 -15.01
C LEU A 326 -16.74 -9.35 -16.35
N SER A 327 -17.24 -8.58 -17.32
CA SER A 327 -16.48 -8.28 -18.53
C SER A 327 -15.32 -7.33 -18.21
N LEU A 328 -14.28 -7.32 -19.04
CA LEU A 328 -13.14 -6.40 -18.86
C LEU A 328 -13.58 -4.93 -18.76
N ALA A 329 -14.55 -4.52 -19.56
CA ALA A 329 -15.10 -3.16 -19.52
C ALA A 329 -15.82 -2.86 -18.19
N ALA A 330 -16.61 -3.82 -17.68
CA ALA A 330 -17.27 -3.68 -16.39
C ALA A 330 -16.25 -3.65 -15.23
N SER A 331 -15.23 -4.52 -15.26
CA SER A 331 -14.14 -4.53 -14.29
C SER A 331 -13.38 -3.21 -14.29
N ALA A 332 -13.05 -2.67 -15.47
CA ALA A 332 -12.38 -1.37 -15.60
C ALA A 332 -13.25 -0.22 -15.06
N GLY A 333 -14.56 -0.23 -15.36
CA GLY A 333 -15.51 0.75 -14.82
C GLY A 333 -15.59 0.71 -13.28
N TYR A 334 -15.63 -0.49 -12.69
CA TYR A 334 -15.62 -0.66 -11.23
C TYR A 334 -14.30 -0.16 -10.63
N ALA A 335 -13.17 -0.53 -11.22
CA ALA A 335 -11.85 -0.11 -10.78
C ALA A 335 -11.69 1.42 -10.80
N LEU A 336 -12.14 2.08 -11.88
CA LEU A 336 -12.12 3.54 -12.00
C LEU A 336 -13.04 4.22 -10.98
N LEU A 337 -14.22 3.64 -10.71
CA LEU A 337 -15.11 4.14 -9.67
C LEU A 337 -14.44 4.06 -8.29
N LEU A 338 -13.82 2.93 -7.94
CA LEU A 338 -13.13 2.76 -6.65
C LEU A 338 -11.95 3.71 -6.52
N ALA A 339 -11.08 3.77 -7.53
CA ALA A 339 -9.91 4.65 -7.55
C ALA A 339 -10.31 6.12 -7.47
N GLY A 340 -11.30 6.54 -8.26
CA GLY A 340 -11.86 7.89 -8.25
C GLY A 340 -12.51 8.24 -6.91
N SER A 341 -13.22 7.31 -6.29
CA SER A 341 -13.85 7.53 -4.99
C SER A 341 -12.82 7.67 -3.86
N LEU A 342 -11.77 6.83 -3.85
CA LEU A 342 -10.68 6.94 -2.89
C LEU A 342 -9.87 8.21 -3.09
N TRP A 343 -9.67 8.64 -4.34
CA TRP A 343 -9.06 9.92 -4.68
C TRP A 343 -9.87 11.09 -4.11
N VAL A 344 -11.19 11.10 -4.34
CA VAL A 344 -12.08 12.14 -3.83
C VAL A 344 -12.08 12.17 -2.30
N LEU A 345 -12.16 11.01 -1.67
CA LEU A 345 -12.14 10.89 -0.21
C LEU A 345 -10.83 11.39 0.40
N GLY A 346 -9.68 11.07 -0.23
CA GLY A 346 -8.37 11.55 0.21
C GLY A 346 -8.28 13.08 0.20
N GLY A 347 -8.71 13.72 -0.89
CA GLY A 347 -8.73 15.19 -0.97
C GLY A 347 -9.73 15.84 -0.01
N LEU A 348 -10.87 15.19 0.23
CA LEU A 348 -11.85 15.63 1.21
C LEU A 348 -11.27 15.60 2.64
N LEU A 349 -10.58 14.51 3.01
CA LEU A 349 -9.92 14.35 4.32
C LEU A 349 -8.73 15.29 4.52
N GLU A 350 -8.16 15.85 3.45
CA GLU A 350 -7.18 16.93 3.51
C GLU A 350 -7.80 18.32 3.76
N GLY A 351 -9.13 18.43 3.75
CA GLY A 351 -9.85 19.70 3.94
C GLY A 351 -9.90 20.58 2.69
N GLN A 352 -9.65 20.03 1.50
CA GLN A 352 -9.66 20.79 0.25
C GLN A 352 -11.10 21.05 -0.23
N ARG A 353 -11.47 22.31 -0.43
CA ARG A 353 -12.87 22.70 -0.68
C ARG A 353 -13.46 22.17 -1.98
N HIS A 354 -12.68 22.14 -3.06
CA HIS A 354 -13.17 21.66 -4.36
C HIS A 354 -13.55 20.18 -4.34
N PHE A 355 -13.00 19.39 -3.39
CA PHE A 355 -13.40 18.00 -3.19
C PHE A 355 -14.81 17.84 -2.62
N ILE A 356 -15.41 18.87 -2.02
CA ILE A 356 -16.84 18.84 -1.63
C ILE A 356 -17.72 18.78 -2.88
N THR A 357 -17.38 19.56 -3.91
CA THR A 357 -18.09 19.53 -5.20
C THR A 357 -17.89 18.19 -5.89
N LEU A 358 -16.65 17.68 -5.94
CA LEU A 358 -16.37 16.37 -6.55
C LEU A 358 -17.09 15.23 -5.82
N GLU A 359 -17.15 15.28 -4.49
CA GLU A 359 -17.88 14.32 -3.68
C GLU A 359 -19.39 14.38 -3.94
N SER A 360 -19.95 15.59 -4.04
CA SER A 360 -21.37 15.76 -4.39
C SER A 360 -21.67 15.17 -5.76
N LEU A 361 -20.81 15.43 -6.76
CA LEU A 361 -20.93 14.86 -8.10
C LEU A 361 -20.82 13.34 -8.06
N ARG A 362 -19.85 12.80 -7.32
CA ARG A 362 -19.67 11.34 -7.16
C ARG A 362 -20.91 10.68 -6.60
N LEU A 363 -21.51 11.24 -5.54
CA LEU A 363 -22.74 10.71 -4.94
C LEU A 363 -23.92 10.77 -5.91
N LEU A 364 -24.08 11.87 -6.66
CA LEU A 364 -25.15 12.01 -7.65
C LEU A 364 -24.98 11.04 -8.83
N LEU A 365 -23.75 10.87 -9.32
CA LEU A 365 -23.45 9.92 -10.40
C LEU A 365 -23.70 8.47 -9.96
N LEU A 366 -23.31 8.12 -8.73
CA LEU A 366 -23.63 6.83 -8.14
C LEU A 366 -25.13 6.61 -8.01
N ALA A 367 -25.86 7.60 -7.49
CA ALA A 367 -27.31 7.51 -7.36
C ALA A 367 -28.00 7.37 -8.72
N GLY A 368 -27.54 8.11 -9.74
CA GLY A 368 -28.01 7.98 -11.11
C GLY A 368 -27.72 6.59 -11.70
N ALA A 369 -26.51 6.05 -11.50
CA ALA A 369 -26.15 4.72 -11.98
C ALA A 369 -27.04 3.62 -11.37
N ILE A 370 -27.39 3.74 -10.09
CA ILE A 370 -28.28 2.80 -9.38
C ILE A 370 -29.73 2.97 -9.83
N GLY A 371 -30.19 4.22 -9.97
CA GLY A 371 -31.58 4.51 -10.35
C GLY A 371 -31.89 4.13 -11.79
N LEU A 372 -30.92 4.21 -12.70
CA LEU A 372 -31.07 3.91 -14.12
C LEU A 372 -30.78 2.44 -14.47
N SER A 373 -30.16 1.67 -13.59
CA SER A 373 -29.78 0.28 -13.86
C SER A 373 -30.06 -0.64 -12.68
N GLN A 374 -30.75 -1.75 -12.95
CA GLN A 374 -30.97 -2.81 -11.98
C GLN A 374 -29.72 -3.66 -11.72
N HIS A 375 -28.68 -3.52 -12.56
CA HIS A 375 -27.46 -4.35 -12.59
C HIS A 375 -26.22 -3.62 -12.05
N TRP A 376 -26.36 -2.72 -11.08
CA TRP A 376 -25.26 -1.87 -10.60
C TRP A 376 -23.97 -2.66 -10.34
N LEU A 377 -23.02 -2.55 -11.30
CA LEU A 377 -21.71 -3.20 -11.31
C LEU A 377 -21.76 -4.68 -10.88
N SER A 378 -22.90 -5.34 -11.11
CA SER A 378 -23.21 -6.70 -10.69
C SER A 378 -23.72 -7.48 -11.90
N PRO A 379 -23.29 -8.74 -12.09
CA PRO A 379 -23.81 -9.58 -13.18
C PRO A 379 -25.32 -9.82 -13.05
N SER A 380 -25.82 -9.89 -11.81
CA SER A 380 -27.23 -10.12 -11.50
C SER A 380 -27.93 -8.83 -11.06
N ALA A 381 -29.25 -8.78 -11.30
CA ALA A 381 -30.08 -7.70 -10.81
C ALA A 381 -30.03 -7.64 -9.27
N ILE A 382 -29.87 -6.44 -8.72
CA ILE A 382 -29.89 -6.21 -7.28
C ILE A 382 -31.35 -6.13 -6.83
N PRO A 383 -31.76 -6.76 -5.71
CA PRO A 383 -33.12 -6.62 -5.19
C PRO A 383 -33.51 -5.15 -4.99
N SER A 384 -34.76 -4.79 -5.32
CA SER A 384 -35.23 -3.40 -5.20
C SER A 384 -35.04 -2.82 -3.80
N SER A 385 -35.20 -3.64 -2.74
CA SER A 385 -34.93 -3.23 -1.36
C SER A 385 -33.49 -2.76 -1.13
N ALA A 386 -32.51 -3.46 -1.70
CA ALA A 386 -31.10 -3.08 -1.61
C ALA A 386 -30.79 -1.83 -2.46
N GLN A 387 -31.45 -1.65 -3.61
CA GLN A 387 -31.34 -0.42 -4.40
C GLN A 387 -31.89 0.79 -3.65
N TYR A 388 -33.08 0.68 -3.07
CA TYR A 388 -33.67 1.76 -2.27
C TYR A 388 -32.80 2.10 -1.07
N LEU A 389 -32.28 1.10 -0.36
CA LEU A 389 -31.33 1.31 0.74
C LEU A 389 -30.09 2.08 0.28
N ALA A 390 -29.48 1.67 -0.83
CA ALA A 390 -28.30 2.36 -1.37
C ALA A 390 -28.60 3.82 -1.76
N LEU A 391 -29.72 4.06 -2.44
CA LEU A 391 -30.16 5.41 -2.81
C LEU A 391 -30.42 6.28 -1.57
N SER A 392 -31.06 5.73 -0.53
CA SER A 392 -31.28 6.42 0.74
C SER A 392 -29.96 6.76 1.44
N LEU A 393 -28.99 5.85 1.45
CA LEU A 393 -27.66 6.09 2.03
C LEU A 393 -26.89 7.18 1.26
N LEU A 394 -26.97 7.20 -0.07
CA LEU A 394 -26.36 8.25 -0.90
C LEU A 394 -27.02 9.62 -0.67
N ALA A 395 -28.34 9.67 -0.58
CA ALA A 395 -29.07 10.89 -0.26
C ALA A 395 -28.73 11.41 1.15
N ALA A 396 -28.66 10.53 2.14
CA ALA A 396 -28.22 10.88 3.50
C ALA A 396 -26.77 11.37 3.52
N SER A 397 -25.89 10.75 2.73
CA SER A 397 -24.49 11.18 2.58
C SER A 397 -24.40 12.58 2.00
N LEU A 398 -25.14 12.86 0.91
CA LEU A 398 -25.16 14.19 0.30
C LEU A 398 -25.69 15.24 1.27
N TYR A 399 -26.77 14.93 2.00
CA TYR A 399 -27.31 15.81 3.02
C TYR A 399 -26.29 16.09 4.13
N ALA A 400 -25.61 15.06 4.63
CA ALA A 400 -24.58 15.19 5.66
C ALA A 400 -23.41 16.05 5.17
N LEU A 401 -22.90 15.79 3.96
CA LEU A 401 -21.80 16.54 3.34
C LEU A 401 -22.09 18.04 3.28
N LEU A 402 -23.29 18.41 2.83
CA LEU A 402 -23.71 19.81 2.69
C LEU A 402 -23.91 20.53 4.04
N ARG A 403 -24.03 19.78 5.14
CA ARG A 403 -24.17 20.29 6.51
C ARG A 403 -22.84 20.41 7.25
N ILE A 404 -21.75 19.84 6.73
CA ILE A 404 -20.43 19.95 7.37
C ILE A 404 -19.97 21.41 7.29
N PRO A 405 -19.62 22.06 8.43
CA PRO A 405 -19.12 23.42 8.43
C PRO A 405 -17.91 23.55 7.51
N ARG A 406 -17.93 24.56 6.63
CA ARG A 406 -16.81 24.82 5.73
C ARG A 406 -15.61 25.27 6.55
N GLN A 407 -14.51 24.51 6.49
CA GLN A 407 -13.25 24.97 7.05
C GLN A 407 -12.67 26.12 6.20
N PRO A 408 -11.93 27.07 6.80
CA PRO A 408 -11.12 28.02 6.06
C PRO A 408 -10.17 27.26 5.13
N GLU A 409 -10.08 27.72 3.89
CA GLU A 409 -9.25 27.09 2.86
C GLU A 409 -7.79 27.23 3.27
N ARG A 410 -7.03 26.13 3.25
CA ARG A 410 -5.58 26.25 3.20
C ARG A 410 -5.25 26.79 1.81
N THR A 411 -4.66 27.98 1.75
CA THR A 411 -3.94 28.45 0.57
C THR A 411 -2.78 27.49 0.35
N GLY A 412 -3.04 26.43 -0.42
CA GLY A 412 -2.02 25.46 -0.77
C GLY A 412 -0.96 26.14 -1.61
N THR A 413 0.28 26.19 -1.10
CA THR A 413 1.46 26.17 -1.95
C THR A 413 1.48 24.84 -2.70
N ALA A 414 0.70 24.78 -3.77
CA ALA A 414 1.00 23.89 -4.87
C ALA A 414 2.33 24.35 -5.49
N ALA A 415 3.16 23.38 -5.89
CA ALA A 415 4.48 23.52 -6.52
C ALA A 415 5.68 23.65 -5.56
N ALA A 416 6.33 22.51 -5.32
CA ALA A 416 7.71 22.30 -5.76
C ALA A 416 7.89 20.81 -6.11
#